data_AF-A0AAV2AAI3-F1
#
_entry.id   AF-A0AAV2AAI3-F1
#
_cell.length_a   1.000
_cell.length_b   1.000
_cell.length_c   1.000
_cell.angle_alpha   90.00
_cell.angle_beta   90.00
_cell.angle_gamma   90.00
#
_symmetry.space_group_name_H-M   'P 1'
#
loop_
_entity.id
_entity.type
_entity.pdbx_description
1 polymer ?
#
loop_
_entity_poly.entity_id
_entity_poly.type
_entity_poly.pdbx_seq_one_letter_code
_entity_poly.pdbx_strand_id
1 'polypeptide(L)'
;MLGELSPGLTISEEAILDMNIYLKHVFENLVERCTILLIERSEVCMTDRDIEIAVLHVVEGELRKYCIAEGRRAVKKWNEEG
;
A
#
# COMPACT_ATOMS: atom_id res chain seq x y z
N MET A 1 14.28 4.27 -3.05
CA MET A 1 13.21 5.24 -3.38
C MET A 1 13.73 6.62 -3.72
N LEU A 2 14.06 7.52 -2.76
CA LEU A 2 14.40 8.91 -3.13
C LEU A 2 15.58 9.03 -4.12
N GLY A 3 16.67 8.29 -3.87
CA GLY A 3 17.84 8.30 -4.77
C GLY A 3 17.58 7.71 -6.16
N GLU A 4 16.56 6.84 -6.31
CA GLU A 4 16.15 6.29 -7.60
C GLU A 4 15.24 7.28 -8.36
N LEU A 5 14.43 8.06 -7.64
CA LEU A 5 13.49 9.02 -8.23
C LEU A 5 14.14 10.37 -8.57
N SER A 6 15.13 10.80 -7.79
CA SER A 6 15.83 12.07 -8.00
C SER A 6 17.29 11.98 -7.52
N PRO A 7 18.20 11.45 -8.35
CA PRO A 7 19.61 11.40 -8.05
C PRO A 7 20.15 12.81 -7.72
N GLY A 8 20.77 12.97 -6.55
CA GLY A 8 21.35 14.23 -6.09
C GLY A 8 20.43 15.11 -5.24
N LEU A 9 19.16 14.74 -5.06
CA LEU A 9 18.28 15.40 -4.08
C LEU A 9 18.54 14.84 -2.68
N THR A 10 18.68 15.71 -1.70
CA THR A 10 18.73 15.37 -0.28
C THR A 10 17.43 15.76 0.41
N ILE A 11 17.07 15.02 1.45
CA ILE A 11 15.89 15.26 2.28
C ILE A 11 16.36 15.41 3.73
N SER A 12 15.72 16.29 4.50
CA SER A 12 16.06 16.45 5.92
C SER A 12 15.64 15.23 6.74
N GLU A 13 16.31 14.98 7.85
CA GLU A 13 15.95 13.90 8.77
C GLU A 13 14.52 14.05 9.32
N GLU A 14 14.09 15.29 9.58
CA GLU A 14 12.72 15.61 10.00
C GLU A 14 11.68 15.22 8.94
N ALA A 15 11.92 15.56 7.66
CA ALA A 15 11.00 15.19 6.59
C ALA A 15 10.96 13.67 6.35
N ILE A 16 12.07 12.95 6.58
CA ILE A 16 12.05 11.48 6.59
C ILE A 16 11.16 10.96 7.71
N LEU A 17 11.27 11.52 8.92
CA LEU A 17 10.48 11.10 10.08
C LEU A 17 8.99 11.31 9.83
N ASP A 18 8.60 12.47 9.32
CA ASP A 18 7.20 12.77 8.97
C ASP A 18 6.65 11.80 7.93
N MET A 19 7.44 11.49 6.90
CA MET A 19 7.07 10.51 5.88
C MET A 19 6.91 9.10 6.46
N ASN A 20 7.77 8.70 7.40
CA ASN A 20 7.62 7.41 8.08
C ASN A 20 6.34 7.33 8.93
N ILE A 21 6.01 8.40 9.64
CA ILE A 21 4.76 8.49 10.41
C ILE A 21 3.55 8.42 9.47
N TYR A 22 3.57 9.17 8.37
CA TYR A 22 2.53 9.11 7.36
C TYR A 22 2.35 7.69 6.79
N LEU A 23 3.44 7.04 6.40
CA LEU A 23 3.40 5.67 5.88
C LEU A 23 2.84 4.69 6.90
N LYS A 24 3.21 4.84 8.18
CA LYS A 24 2.67 4.02 9.26
C LYS A 24 1.15 4.19 9.38
N HIS A 25 0.64 5.42 9.38
CA HIS A 25 -0.81 5.66 9.45
C HIS A 25 -1.56 5.05 8.26
N VAL A 26 -1.03 5.17 7.04
CA VAL A 26 -1.64 4.54 5.85
C VAL A 26 -1.66 3.02 5.97
N PHE A 27 -0.55 2.43 6.45
CA PHE A 27 -0.46 0.99 6.67
C PHE A 27 -1.47 0.50 7.72
N GLU A 28 -1.58 1.18 8.85
CA GLU A 28 -2.53 0.84 9.92
C GLU A 28 -3.98 0.88 9.41
N ASN A 29 -4.35 1.92 8.66
CA ASN A 29 -5.69 2.03 8.05
C ASN A 29 -5.98 0.89 7.05
N LEU A 30 -4.98 0.47 6.26
CA LEU A 30 -5.13 -0.67 5.34
C LEU A 30 -5.34 -1.97 6.08
N VAL A 31 -4.55 -2.23 7.12
CA VAL A 31 -4.65 -3.45 7.94
C VAL A 31 -6.01 -3.51 8.64
N GLU A 32 -6.45 -2.40 9.24
CA GLU A 32 -7.77 -2.32 9.86
C GLU A 32 -8.86 -2.67 8.84
N ARG A 33 -8.79 -2.07 7.65
CA ARG A 33 -9.81 -2.32 6.63
C ARG A 33 -9.81 -3.76 6.12
N CYS A 34 -8.64 -4.35 5.89
CA CYS A 34 -8.54 -5.77 5.52
C CYS A 34 -9.10 -6.68 6.63
N THR A 35 -8.83 -6.36 7.89
CA THR A 35 -9.33 -7.14 9.03
C THR A 35 -10.86 -7.13 9.08
N ILE A 36 -11.49 -5.96 8.85
CA ILE A 36 -12.94 -5.85 8.76
C ILE A 36 -13.50 -6.73 7.62
N LEU A 37 -12.89 -6.70 6.43
CA LEU A 37 -13.32 -7.51 5.28
C LEU A 37 -13.26 -9.01 5.57
N LEU A 38 -12.23 -9.47 6.28
CA LEU A 38 -12.09 -10.87 6.69
C LEU A 38 -13.20 -11.30 7.64
N ILE A 39 -13.50 -10.46 8.64
CA ILE A 39 -14.58 -10.71 9.60
C ILE A 39 -15.93 -10.77 8.88
N GLU A 40 -16.21 -9.84 7.97
CA GLU A 40 -17.45 -9.81 7.18
C GLU A 40 -17.63 -11.06 6.31
N ARG A 41 -16.53 -11.59 5.73
CA ARG A 41 -16.54 -12.83 4.95
C ARG A 41 -16.49 -14.10 5.79
N SER A 42 -16.29 -14.00 7.11
CA SER A 42 -16.02 -15.15 7.99
C SER A 42 -14.82 -16.00 7.53
N GLU A 43 -13.81 -15.34 6.96
CA GLU A 43 -12.58 -15.97 6.48
C GLU A 43 -11.40 -15.58 7.36
N VAL A 44 -10.38 -16.45 7.42
CA VAL A 44 -9.15 -16.21 8.20
C VAL A 44 -7.93 -15.91 7.33
N CYS A 45 -8.07 -16.04 6.01
CA CYS A 45 -6.98 -15.87 5.05
C CYS A 45 -7.21 -14.60 4.22
N MET A 46 -6.26 -13.67 4.30
CA MET A 46 -6.25 -12.47 3.47
C MET A 46 -5.77 -12.76 2.05
N THR A 47 -6.46 -12.20 1.07
CA THR A 47 -6.09 -12.28 -0.36
C THR A 47 -5.62 -10.93 -0.90
N ASP A 48 -4.97 -10.95 -2.06
CA ASP A 48 -4.63 -9.74 -2.83
C ASP A 48 -5.88 -8.89 -3.15
N ARG A 49 -7.02 -9.54 -3.42
CA ARG A 49 -8.31 -8.85 -3.59
C ARG A 49 -8.74 -8.08 -2.35
N ASP A 50 -8.51 -8.60 -1.14
CA ASP A 50 -8.87 -7.88 0.09
C ASP A 50 -8.06 -6.60 0.25
N ILE A 51 -6.77 -6.66 -0.10
CA ILE A 51 -5.88 -5.50 -0.11
C ILE A 51 -6.32 -4.50 -1.18
N GLU A 52 -6.68 -4.94 -2.39
CA GLU A 52 -7.21 -4.04 -3.43
C GLU A 52 -8.48 -3.31 -2.97
N ILE A 53 -9.40 -4.02 -2.32
CA ILE A 53 -10.64 -3.43 -1.77
C ILE A 53 -10.30 -2.44 -0.65
N ALA A 54 -9.36 -2.77 0.23
CA ALA A 54 -8.91 -1.85 1.28
C ALA A 54 -8.30 -0.58 0.70
N VAL A 55 -7.47 -0.69 -0.36
CA VAL A 55 -6.91 0.47 -1.07
C VAL A 55 -8.00 1.36 -1.66
N LEU A 56 -9.08 0.80 -2.21
CA LEU A 56 -10.21 1.60 -2.71
C LEU A 56 -10.91 2.43 -1.63
N HIS A 57 -10.82 2.01 -0.37
CA HIS A 57 -11.44 2.67 0.78
C HIS A 57 -10.50 3.66 1.47
N VAL A 58 -9.21 3.32 1.59
CA VAL A 58 -8.21 4.14 2.31
C VAL A 58 -7.63 5.23 1.42
N VAL A 59 -7.52 5.01 0.11
CA VAL A 59 -6.91 5.93 -0.84
C VAL A 59 -7.97 6.63 -1.68
N GLU A 60 -7.95 7.97 -1.67
CA GLU A 60 -8.94 8.78 -2.37
C GLU A 60 -8.56 9.11 -3.82
N GLY A 61 -9.57 9.45 -4.61
CA GLY A 61 -9.41 10.02 -5.96
C GLY A 61 -8.79 9.08 -6.98
N GLU A 62 -7.95 9.62 -7.86
CA GLU A 62 -7.30 8.87 -8.94
C GLU A 62 -6.14 8.01 -8.44
N LEU A 63 -5.56 8.34 -7.28
CA LEU A 63 -4.39 7.64 -6.74
C LEU A 63 -4.68 6.15 -6.50
N ARG A 64 -5.90 5.79 -6.07
CA ARG A 64 -6.31 4.40 -5.85
C ARG A 64 -6.15 3.52 -7.10
N LYS A 65 -6.38 4.07 -8.31
CA LYS A 65 -6.23 3.32 -9.57
C LYS A 65 -4.76 2.96 -9.84
N TYR A 66 -3.87 3.91 -9.58
CA TYR A 66 -2.42 3.70 -9.71
C TYR A 66 -1.92 2.69 -8.67
N CYS A 67 -2.37 2.79 -7.42
CA CYS A 67 -2.01 1.85 -6.36
C CYS A 67 -2.42 0.40 -6.69
N ILE A 68 -3.65 0.19 -7.18
CA ILE A 68 -4.12 -1.14 -7.60
C ILE A 68 -3.31 -1.67 -8.78
N ALA A 69 -3.04 -0.82 -9.79
CA ALA A 69 -2.24 -1.23 -10.94
C ALA A 69 -0.81 -1.64 -10.54
N GLU A 70 -0.20 -0.91 -9.60
CA GLU A 70 1.12 -1.25 -9.07
C GLU A 70 1.11 -2.54 -8.26
N GLY A 71 0.10 -2.73 -7.40
CA GLY A 71 -0.08 -3.97 -6.65
C GLY A 71 -0.19 -5.20 -7.55
N ARG A 72 -1.02 -5.12 -8.60
CA ARG A 72 -1.16 -6.21 -9.58
C ARG A 72 0.13 -6.51 -10.33
N ARG A 73 0.89 -5.47 -10.70
CA ARG A 73 2.21 -5.65 -11.33
C ARG A 73 3.18 -6.38 -10.39
N ALA A 74 3.21 -6.00 -9.12
CA ALA A 74 4.06 -6.64 -8.12
C ALA A 74 3.69 -8.12 -7.92
N VAL A 75 2.40 -8.45 -7.78
CA VAL A 75 1.92 -9.85 -7.67
C VAL A 75 2.28 -10.66 -8.90
N LYS A 76 2.05 -10.09 -10.10
CA LYS A 76 2.42 -10.75 -11.36
C LYS A 76 3.91 -11.05 -11.42
N LYS A 77 4.76 -10.06 -11.13
CA LYS A 77 6.22 -10.21 -11.12
C LYS A 77 6.66 -11.31 -10.14
N TRP A 78 6.11 -11.30 -8.93
CA TRP A 78 6.39 -12.33 -7.92
C TRP A 78 6.07 -13.75 -8.42
N ASN A 79 4.92 -13.92 -9.08
CA ASN A 79 4.50 -15.22 -9.61
C ASN A 79 5.28 -15.67 -10.85
N GLU A 80 5.93 -14.75 -11.58
CA GLU A 80 6.76 -15.07 -12.74
C GLU A 80 8.22 -15.35 -12.36
N GLU A 81 8.69 -14.81 -11.23
CA GLU A 81 10.07 -14.95 -10.73
C GLU A 81 10.24 -16.08 -9.71
N GLY A 82 9.14 -16.57 -9.10
CA GLY A 82 9.13 -17.70 -8.15
C GLY A 82 8.88 -19.05 -8.82
#